data_AF-A0A537ZJY6-F1
#
_entry.id   AF-A0A537ZJY6-F1
#
_cell.length_a   1.000
_cell.length_b   1.000
_cell.length_c   1.000
_cell.angle_alpha   90.00
_cell.angle_beta   90.00
_cell.angle_gamma   90.00
#
_symmetry.space_group_name_H-M   'P 1'
#
loop_
_entity.id
_entity.type
_entity.pdbx_description
1 polymer ?
#
loop_
_entity_poly.entity_id
_entity_poly.type
_entity_poly.pdbx_seq_one_letter_code
_entity_poly.pdbx_strand_id
1 'polypeptide(L)'
;ERDTAEVAVEVVDDWQRRGVATALLRALSERARQNDVETFRAYVSSDNAVVLDAIERAGAIRTGREGSELEFNVPVPRDGLGDRLRAALRAAASGQLLLAERVARRLGIWPRA
;
A
#
# COMPACT_ATOMS: atom_id res chain seq x y z
N GLU A 1 -7.04 16.85 4.08
CA GLU A 1 -7.73 15.70 3.47
C GLU A 1 -8.35 14.87 4.58
N ARG A 2 -9.69 14.74 4.60
CA ARG A 2 -10.40 13.83 5.55
C ARG A 2 -10.73 12.47 4.91
N ASP A 3 -10.58 12.39 3.61
CA ASP A 3 -10.91 11.31 2.68
C ASP A 3 -9.68 10.50 2.25
N THR A 4 -8.49 10.86 2.73
CA THR A 4 -7.22 10.19 2.40
C THR A 4 -6.62 9.55 3.65
N ALA A 5 -6.23 8.29 3.55
CA ALA A 5 -5.54 7.55 4.61
C ALA A 5 -4.23 6.94 4.12
N GLU A 6 -3.19 6.89 4.95
CA GLU A 6 -1.98 6.11 4.66
C GLU A 6 -2.28 4.61 4.81
N VAL A 7 -1.84 3.77 3.84
CA VAL A 7 -2.09 2.31 3.86
C VAL A 7 -0.80 1.50 3.93
N ALA A 8 -0.61 0.69 4.98
CA ALA A 8 0.59 -0.12 5.16
C ALA A 8 0.26 -1.61 5.24
N VAL A 9 1.01 -2.47 4.55
CA VAL A 9 0.97 -3.93 4.76
C VAL A 9 2.37 -4.52 4.63
N GLU A 10 2.73 -5.33 5.62
CA GLU A 10 3.96 -6.12 5.66
C GLU A 10 3.60 -7.58 5.91
N VAL A 11 4.30 -8.50 5.25
CA VAL A 11 4.11 -9.94 5.39
C VAL A 11 5.47 -10.56 5.58
N VAL A 12 5.65 -11.25 6.70
CA VAL A 12 6.87 -12.00 6.99
C VAL A 12 7.16 -13.03 5.88
N ASP A 13 8.45 -13.28 5.62
CA ASP A 13 8.91 -14.04 4.46
C ASP A 13 8.24 -15.41 4.30
N ASP A 14 8.03 -16.15 5.40
CA ASP A 14 7.40 -17.47 5.41
C ASP A 14 5.97 -17.50 4.84
N TRP A 15 5.29 -16.35 4.87
CA TRP A 15 3.91 -16.16 4.44
C TRP A 15 3.80 -15.44 3.08
N GLN A 16 4.91 -15.07 2.45
CA GLN A 16 4.92 -14.49 1.11
C GLN A 16 4.43 -15.48 0.04
N ARG A 17 3.97 -14.95 -1.11
CA ARG A 17 3.38 -15.69 -2.24
C ARG A 17 2.15 -16.55 -1.91
N ARG A 18 1.61 -16.44 -0.69
CA ARG A 18 0.35 -17.07 -0.26
C ARG A 18 -0.88 -16.16 -0.36
N GLY A 19 -0.70 -14.94 -0.87
CA GLY A 19 -1.79 -13.96 -1.01
C GLY A 19 -2.18 -13.25 0.29
N VAL A 20 -1.38 -13.34 1.36
CA VAL A 20 -1.68 -12.72 2.66
C VAL A 20 -1.84 -11.21 2.55
N ALA A 21 -0.89 -10.53 1.90
CA ALA A 21 -0.99 -9.08 1.71
C ALA A 21 -2.27 -8.69 0.96
N THR A 22 -2.63 -9.46 -0.07
CA THR A 22 -3.88 -9.27 -0.83
C THR A 22 -5.11 -9.37 0.08
N ALA A 23 -5.14 -10.33 1.00
CA ALA A 23 -6.24 -10.48 1.95
C ALA A 23 -6.30 -9.31 2.94
N LEU A 24 -5.14 -8.89 3.46
CA LEU A 24 -5.04 -7.74 4.37
C LEU A 24 -5.53 -6.45 3.71
N LEU A 25 -5.10 -6.18 2.48
CA LEU A 25 -5.51 -4.98 1.77
C LEU A 25 -6.98 -4.99 1.37
N ARG A 26 -7.56 -6.16 1.09
CA ARG A 26 -9.01 -6.27 0.89
C ARG A 26 -9.77 -5.89 2.16
N ALA A 27 -9.31 -6.37 3.31
CA ALA A 27 -9.90 -6.00 4.60
C ALA A 27 -9.72 -4.50 4.89
N LEU A 28 -8.55 -3.93 4.57
CA LEU A 28 -8.28 -2.49 4.71
C LEU A 28 -9.16 -1.65 3.78
N SER A 29 -9.34 -2.04 2.51
CA SER A 29 -10.24 -1.34 1.57
C SER A 29 -11.68 -1.36 2.05
N GLU A 30 -12.17 -2.50 2.56
CA GLU A 30 -13.50 -2.59 3.15
C GLU A 30 -13.64 -1.64 4.35
N ARG A 31 -12.67 -1.65 5.25
CA ARG A 31 -12.68 -0.73 6.40
C ARG A 31 -12.59 0.72 5.97
N ALA A 32 -11.75 1.05 4.99
CA ALA A 32 -11.58 2.41 4.46
C ALA A 32 -12.92 2.97 3.95
N ARG A 33 -13.66 2.19 3.16
CA ARG A 33 -15.01 2.55 2.68
C ARG A 33 -15.97 2.85 3.84
N GLN A 34 -15.95 2.05 4.89
CA GLN A 34 -16.80 2.25 6.08
C GLN A 34 -16.44 3.51 6.89
N ASN A 35 -15.30 4.16 6.63
CA ASN A 35 -14.91 5.42 7.26
C ASN A 35 -14.81 6.57 6.25
N ASP A 36 -15.47 6.44 5.09
CA ASP A 36 -15.48 7.48 4.05
C ASP A 36 -14.07 7.88 3.54
N VAL A 37 -13.14 6.93 3.53
CA VAL A 37 -11.83 7.09 2.89
C VAL A 37 -11.94 6.71 1.43
N GLU A 38 -11.60 7.66 0.55
CA GLU A 38 -11.66 7.53 -0.90
C GLU A 38 -10.29 7.24 -1.52
N THR A 39 -9.21 7.65 -0.85
CA THR A 39 -7.85 7.54 -1.37
C THR A 39 -6.90 6.96 -0.34
N PHE A 40 -6.04 6.06 -0.79
CA PHE A 40 -4.88 5.63 -0.05
C PHE A 40 -3.62 6.38 -0.48
N ARG A 41 -2.86 6.88 0.49
CA ARG A 41 -1.50 7.36 0.26
C ARG A 41 -0.51 6.20 0.44
N ALA A 42 0.35 5.99 -0.55
CA ALA A 42 1.35 4.93 -0.58
C ALA A 42 2.75 5.49 -0.90
N TYR A 43 3.77 4.85 -0.34
CA TYR A 43 5.18 5.12 -0.59
C TYR A 43 5.83 3.84 -1.11
N VAL A 44 6.53 3.95 -2.23
CA VAL A 44 7.18 2.82 -2.88
C VAL A 44 8.63 3.19 -3.16
N SER A 45 9.58 2.33 -2.78
CA SER A 45 10.98 2.52 -3.16
C SER A 45 11.11 2.69 -4.68
N SER A 46 11.89 3.66 -5.13
CA SER A 46 12.12 3.96 -6.55
C SER A 46 12.75 2.81 -7.31
N ASP A 47 13.38 1.88 -6.60
CA ASP A 47 14.08 0.73 -7.18
C ASP A 47 13.16 -0.49 -7.29
N ASN A 48 11.94 -0.41 -6.73
CA ASN A 48 10.98 -1.49 -6.73
C ASN A 48 10.07 -1.45 -7.96
N ALA A 49 10.68 -1.67 -9.14
CA ALA A 49 10.02 -1.59 -10.44
C ALA A 49 8.77 -2.47 -10.55
N VAL A 50 8.76 -3.62 -9.89
CA VAL A 50 7.62 -4.55 -9.84
C VAL A 50 6.42 -3.89 -9.18
N VAL A 51 6.63 -3.20 -8.05
CA VAL A 51 5.55 -2.50 -7.36
C VAL A 51 5.12 -1.28 -8.13
N LEU A 52 6.06 -0.46 -8.60
CA LEU A 52 5.79 0.76 -9.36
C LEU A 52 4.91 0.51 -10.58
N ASP A 53 5.23 -0.49 -11.39
CA ASP A 53 4.41 -0.87 -12.54
C ASP A 53 3.00 -1.32 -12.11
N ALA A 54 2.91 -2.03 -11.00
CA ALA A 54 1.65 -2.60 -10.56
C ALA A 54 0.73 -1.52 -9.92
N ILE A 55 1.26 -0.62 -9.09
CA ILE A 55 0.53 0.53 -8.53
C ILE A 55 0.10 1.52 -9.63
N GLU A 56 0.93 1.78 -10.65
CA GLU A 56 0.54 2.57 -11.82
C GLU A 56 -0.63 1.94 -12.58
N ARG A 57 -0.60 0.62 -12.81
CA ARG A 57 -1.74 -0.10 -13.42
C ARG A 57 -3.01 -0.05 -12.58
N ALA A 58 -2.90 0.11 -11.27
CA ALA A 58 -4.04 0.32 -10.37
C ALA A 58 -4.69 1.72 -10.49
N GLY A 59 -4.17 2.58 -11.37
CA GLY A 59 -4.67 3.94 -11.53
C GLY A 59 -4.16 4.87 -10.44
N ALA A 60 -3.04 4.52 -9.80
CA ALA A 60 -2.41 5.41 -8.86
C ALA A 60 -1.83 6.63 -9.57
N ILE A 61 -1.92 7.76 -8.89
CA ILE A 61 -1.38 9.03 -9.34
C ILE A 61 -0.15 9.32 -8.50
N ARG A 62 1.00 9.45 -9.14
CA ARG A 62 2.22 9.88 -8.47
C ARG A 62 2.06 11.32 -7.97
N THR A 63 2.19 11.53 -6.67
CA THR A 63 2.04 12.84 -6.02
C THR A 63 3.38 13.46 -5.64
N GLY A 64 4.44 12.65 -5.53
CA GLY A 64 5.73 13.16 -5.07
C GLY A 64 6.89 12.18 -5.12
N ARG A 65 7.94 12.56 -4.40
CA ARG A 65 9.13 11.77 -4.11
C ARG A 65 9.69 12.28 -2.79
N GLU A 66 10.13 11.35 -1.95
CA GLU A 66 10.79 11.66 -0.69
C GLU A 66 12.00 10.74 -0.54
N GLY A 67 13.21 11.31 -0.66
CA GLY A 67 14.44 10.52 -0.74
C GLY A 67 14.42 9.50 -1.89
N SER A 68 14.58 8.23 -1.55
CA SER A 68 14.49 7.09 -2.49
C SER A 68 13.07 6.56 -2.68
N GLU A 69 12.05 7.12 -2.02
CA GLU A 69 10.67 6.66 -2.15
C GLU A 69 9.86 7.57 -3.05
N LEU A 70 8.92 6.98 -3.80
CA LEU A 70 7.94 7.65 -4.63
C LEU A 70 6.59 7.62 -3.92
N GLU A 71 5.93 8.79 -3.85
CA GLU A 71 4.62 8.92 -3.22
C GLU A 71 3.52 8.83 -4.28
N PHE A 72 2.45 8.09 -3.94
CA PHE A 72 1.30 7.86 -4.79
C PHE A 72 -0.01 8.00 -4.01
N ASN A 73 -1.01 8.55 -4.69
CA ASN A 73 -2.41 8.46 -4.29
C ASN A 73 -3.08 7.34 -5.10
N VAL A 74 -3.69 6.38 -4.40
CA VAL A 74 -4.33 5.20 -4.98
C VAL A 74 -5.81 5.22 -4.61
N PRO A 75 -6.74 5.26 -5.58
CA PRO A 75 -8.16 5.21 -5.27
C PRO A 75 -8.53 3.94 -4.50
N VAL A 76 -9.35 4.08 -3.45
CA VAL A 76 -9.94 2.93 -2.76
C VAL A 76 -10.93 2.27 -3.73
N PRO A 77 -10.80 0.96 -4.00
CA PRO A 77 -11.72 0.29 -4.93
C PRO A 77 -13.14 0.33 -4.38
N ARG A 78 -14.12 0.54 -5.26
CA ARG A 78 -15.54 0.50 -4.87
C ARG A 78 -16.04 -0.92 -4.64
N ASP A 79 -15.58 -1.88 -5.43
CA ASP A 79 -15.95 -3.31 -5.33
C ASP A 79 -14.73 -4.22 -5.26
N GLY A 80 -14.71 -5.11 -4.26
CA GLY A 80 -13.58 -6.03 -4.05
C GLY A 80 -12.25 -5.29 -3.92
N LEU A 81 -11.15 -5.92 -4.35
CA LEU A 81 -9.84 -5.27 -4.44
C LEU A 81 -9.61 -4.63 -5.82
N GLY A 82 -10.55 -4.75 -6.78
CA GLY A 82 -10.33 -4.52 -8.21
C GLY A 82 -9.19 -5.37 -8.80
N ASP A 83 -9.29 -5.89 -10.02
CA ASP A 83 -8.20 -6.71 -10.57
C ASP A 83 -6.87 -5.95 -10.68
N ARG A 84 -6.95 -4.63 -10.85
CA ARG A 84 -5.79 -3.74 -11.00
C ARG A 84 -5.09 -3.43 -9.67
N LEU A 85 -5.82 -3.04 -8.62
CA LEU A 85 -5.24 -2.88 -7.29
C LEU A 85 -4.84 -4.26 -6.71
N ARG A 86 -5.54 -5.35 -7.03
CA ARG A 86 -5.06 -6.71 -6.72
C ARG A 86 -3.70 -7.02 -7.34
N ALA A 87 -3.45 -6.62 -8.58
CA ALA A 87 -2.15 -6.76 -9.22
C ALA A 87 -1.09 -5.87 -8.55
N ALA A 88 -1.40 -4.60 -8.29
CA ALA A 88 -0.56 -3.65 -7.54
C ALA A 88 -0.06 -4.23 -6.22
N LEU A 89 -0.99 -4.73 -5.43
CA LEU A 89 -0.73 -5.16 -4.08
C LEU A 89 -0.08 -6.55 -4.04
N ARG A 90 -0.31 -7.41 -5.05
CA ARG A 90 0.40 -8.69 -5.19
C ARG A 90 1.87 -8.46 -5.50
N ALA A 91 2.16 -7.54 -6.41
CA ALA A 91 3.53 -7.11 -6.73
C ALA A 91 4.22 -6.50 -5.50
N ALA A 92 3.46 -5.78 -4.68
CA ALA A 92 3.95 -5.15 -3.45
C ALA A 92 4.10 -6.04 -2.23
N ALA A 93 3.40 -7.16 -2.21
CA ALA A 93 3.65 -8.23 -1.27
C ALA A 93 4.96 -8.98 -1.56
N SER A 94 5.44 -8.92 -2.81
CA SER A 94 6.68 -9.57 -3.27
C SER A 94 7.88 -8.63 -3.33
N GLY A 95 7.68 -7.32 -3.15
CA GLY A 95 8.75 -6.33 -3.03
C GLY A 95 8.28 -5.23 -2.09
N GLN A 96 9.03 -5.01 -1.01
CA GLN A 96 8.77 -4.07 0.09
C GLN A 96 7.91 -2.84 -0.30
N LEU A 97 6.64 -2.82 0.13
CA LEU A 97 5.90 -1.58 0.41
C LEU A 97 6.34 -1.11 1.80
N LEU A 98 7.28 -0.18 1.86
CA LEU A 98 7.72 0.41 3.13
C LEU A 98 6.73 1.48 3.57
N LEU A 99 5.66 1.05 4.22
CA LEU A 99 4.88 1.90 5.11
C LEU A 99 4.94 1.44 6.56
N ALA A 100 5.31 0.18 6.81
CA ALA A 100 5.45 -0.36 8.15
C ALA A 100 6.44 0.47 8.98
N GLU A 101 7.63 0.79 8.47
CA GLU A 101 8.63 1.53 9.25
C GLU A 101 8.22 2.99 9.56
N ARG A 102 7.54 3.68 8.64
CA ARG A 102 7.08 5.07 8.82
C ARG A 102 5.84 5.16 9.70
N VAL A 103 4.83 4.36 9.40
CA VAL A 103 3.60 4.28 10.21
C VAL A 103 3.95 3.75 11.60
N ALA A 104 4.84 2.78 11.72
CA ALA A 104 5.29 2.28 13.02
C ALA A 104 6.10 3.31 13.80
N ARG A 105 7.00 4.08 13.16
CA ARG A 105 7.68 5.21 13.82
C ARG A 105 6.69 6.29 14.27
N ARG A 106 5.72 6.65 13.43
CA ARG A 106 4.69 7.65 13.74
C ARG A 106 3.75 7.20 14.87
N LEU A 107 3.43 5.92 14.92
CA LEU A 107 2.59 5.30 15.95
C LEU A 107 3.39 4.82 17.17
N GLY A 108 4.71 4.94 17.17
CA GLY A 108 5.59 4.55 18.28
C GLY A 108 5.72 3.03 18.50
N ILE A 109 5.38 2.22 17.50
CA ILE A 109 5.36 0.74 17.57
C ILE A 109 6.59 0.08 16.93
N TRP A 110 7.59 0.86 16.48
CA TRP A 110 8.85 0.33 15.94
C TRP A 110 9.93 0.17 17.04
N PRO A 111 10.57 -1.00 17.17
CA PRO A 111 11.66 -1.17 18.13
C PRO A 111 12.87 -0.31 17.72
N ARG A 112 13.43 0.42 18.68
CA ARG A 112 14.71 1.14 18.48
C ARG A 112 15.82 0.09 18.32
N ALA A 113 16.43 0.06 17.13
CA ALA A 113 17.74 -0.56 16.94
C ALA A 113 18.84 0.39 17.43
#